data_AF-A0A1V9YJB0-F1
#
_entry.id   AF-A0A1V9YJB0-F1
#
_cell.length_a   1.000
_cell.length_b   1.000
_cell.length_c   1.000
_cell.angle_alpha   90.00
_cell.angle_beta   90.00
_cell.angle_gamma   90.00
#
_symmetry.space_group_name_H-M   'P 1'
#
loop_
_entity.id
_entity.type
_entity.pdbx_description
1 polymer ?
#
loop_
_entity_poly.entity_id
_entity_poly.type
_entity_poly.pdbx_seq_one_letter_code
_entity_poly.pdbx_strand_id
1 'polypeptide(L)'
;MKKKLYSPLELRSAIDMYMSGKKMQVVRKAYPTVPERTIYERARKILDDIPIRKPGPAPALTSDLESDLVAYVVGMQVHDNGVTRAGQLVKANQLMRHCRIVARTKSNLGFG
;
A
#
# COMPACT_ATOMS: atom_id res chain seq x y z
N MET A 1 14.87 -10.35 -14.92
CA MET A 1 13.42 -10.13 -14.65
C MET A 1 12.64 -10.38 -15.94
N LYS A 2 11.69 -11.31 -15.97
CA LYS A 2 10.75 -11.43 -17.11
C LYS A 2 9.90 -10.16 -17.14
N LYS A 3 9.96 -9.40 -18.25
CA LYS A 3 9.12 -8.21 -18.44
C LYS A 3 7.65 -8.64 -18.43
N LYS A 4 6.78 -7.88 -17.77
CA LYS A 4 5.33 -8.11 -17.88
C LYS A 4 4.95 -7.92 -19.34
N LEU A 5 4.19 -8.86 -19.89
CA LEU A 5 3.74 -8.86 -21.28
C LEU A 5 2.64 -7.83 -21.56
N TYR A 6 2.11 -7.18 -20.52
CA TYR A 6 1.02 -6.22 -20.60
C TYR A 6 1.40 -4.87 -20.00
N SER A 7 0.87 -3.81 -20.60
CA SER A 7 1.01 -2.44 -20.14
C SER A 7 0.13 -2.16 -18.90
N PRO A 8 0.54 -1.26 -17.98
CA PRO A 8 -0.33 -0.82 -16.89
C PRO A 8 -1.67 -0.23 -17.38
N LEU A 9 -1.68 0.42 -18.54
CA LEU A 9 -2.88 1.01 -19.14
C LEU A 9 -3.84 -0.07 -19.65
N GLU A 10 -3.30 -1.11 -20.30
CA GLU A 10 -4.09 -2.26 -20.77
C GLU A 10 -4.75 -2.98 -19.60
N LEU A 11 -4.00 -3.19 -18.51
CA LEU A 11 -4.54 -3.81 -17.30
C LEU A 11 -5.68 -2.98 -16.69
N ARG A 12 -5.53 -1.65 -16.61
CA ARG A 12 -6.59 -0.77 -16.09
C ARG A 12 -7.85 -0.86 -16.94
N SER A 13 -7.69 -0.75 -18.26
CA SER A 13 -8.81 -0.80 -19.21
C SER A 13 -9.52 -2.16 -19.20
N ALA A 14 -8.76 -3.26 -19.01
CA ALA A 14 -9.32 -4.61 -18.84
C ALA A 14 -10.13 -4.75 -17.54
N ILE A 15 -9.65 -4.16 -16.45
CA ILE A 15 -10.36 -4.14 -15.16
C ILE A 15 -11.65 -3.33 -15.29
N ASP A 16 -11.59 -2.12 -15.85
CA ASP A 16 -12.76 -1.25 -16.02
C ASP A 16 -13.83 -1.93 -16.86
N MET A 17 -13.43 -2.61 -17.95
CA MET A 17 -14.35 -3.38 -18.81
C MET A 17 -14.97 -4.59 -18.08
N TYR A 18 -14.20 -5.26 -17.22
CA TYR A 18 -14.74 -6.35 -16.40
C TYR A 18 -15.71 -5.83 -15.34
N MET A 19 -15.35 -4.73 -14.66
CA MET A 19 -16.18 -4.08 -13.65
C MET A 19 -17.46 -3.48 -14.23
N SER A 20 -17.48 -3.10 -15.51
CA SER A 20 -18.70 -2.68 -16.22
C SER A 20 -19.66 -3.85 -16.56
N GLY A 21 -19.42 -5.06 -16.03
CA GLY A 21 -20.28 -6.22 -16.19
C GLY A 21 -20.07 -7.03 -17.47
N LYS A 22 -19.00 -6.78 -18.24
CA LYS A 22 -18.69 -7.61 -19.42
C LYS A 22 -18.16 -8.99 -18.98
N LYS A 23 -18.57 -10.04 -19.69
CA LYS A 23 -18.07 -11.40 -19.44
C LYS A 23 -16.56 -11.48 -19.65
N MET A 24 -15.86 -12.25 -18.81
CA MET A 24 -14.40 -12.38 -18.85
C MET A 24 -13.86 -12.82 -20.22
N GLN A 25 -14.58 -13.70 -20.93
CA GLN A 25 -14.23 -14.12 -22.29
C GLN A 25 -14.14 -12.93 -23.27
N VAL A 26 -15.02 -11.94 -23.14
CA VAL A 26 -15.01 -10.72 -23.98
C VAL A 26 -13.81 -9.85 -23.63
N VAL A 27 -13.55 -9.65 -22.33
CA VAL A 27 -12.40 -8.88 -21.84
C VAL A 27 -11.08 -9.50 -22.31
N ARG A 28 -10.96 -10.84 -22.29
CA ARG A 28 -9.76 -11.56 -22.73
C ARG A 28 -9.54 -11.54 -24.23
N LYS A 29 -10.61 -11.39 -25.01
CA LYS A 29 -10.54 -11.17 -26.46
C LYS A 29 -10.03 -9.76 -26.78
N ALA A 30 -10.44 -8.76 -26.00
CA ALA A 30 -9.98 -7.38 -26.14
C ALA A 30 -8.55 -7.17 -25.60
N TYR A 31 -8.19 -7.83 -24.51
CA TYR A 31 -6.89 -7.70 -23.83
C TYR A 31 -6.20 -9.07 -23.68
N PRO A 32 -5.64 -9.61 -24.77
CA PRO A 32 -5.12 -10.98 -24.77
C PRO A 32 -3.81 -11.15 -23.98
N THR A 33 -3.08 -10.06 -23.74
CA THR A 33 -1.80 -10.03 -23.02
C THR A 33 -1.98 -10.05 -21.50
N VAL A 34 -3.17 -9.71 -21.00
CA VAL A 34 -3.46 -9.61 -19.56
C VAL A 34 -4.02 -10.95 -19.05
N PRO A 35 -3.39 -11.59 -18.05
CA PRO A 35 -3.91 -12.82 -17.47
C PRO A 35 -5.25 -12.61 -16.77
N GLU A 36 -6.21 -13.52 -17.02
CA GLU A 36 -7.55 -13.52 -16.42
C GLU A 36 -7.50 -13.41 -14.89
N ARG A 37 -6.64 -14.23 -14.25
CA ARG A 37 -6.42 -14.20 -12.81
C ARG A 37 -6.05 -12.80 -12.29
N THR A 38 -5.22 -12.06 -13.04
CA THR A 38 -4.80 -10.71 -12.65
C THR A 38 -5.95 -9.71 -12.75
N ILE A 39 -6.81 -9.82 -13.77
CA ILE A 39 -8.00 -8.97 -13.93
C ILE A 39 -8.95 -9.23 -12.76
N TYR A 40 -9.26 -10.50 -12.49
CA TYR A 40 -10.16 -10.91 -11.41
C TYR A 40 -9.65 -10.49 -10.03
N GLU A 41 -8.39 -10.82 -9.69
CA GLU A 41 -7.81 -10.45 -8.39
C GLU A 41 -7.81 -8.94 -8.16
N ARG A 42 -7.56 -8.14 -9.20
CA ARG A 42 -7.58 -6.67 -9.07
C ARG A 42 -8.98 -6.10 -8.99
N ALA A 43 -9.91 -6.58 -9.81
CA ALA A 43 -11.31 -6.15 -9.72
C ALA A 43 -11.92 -6.46 -8.36
N ARG A 44 -11.63 -7.66 -7.82
CA ARG A 44 -12.05 -8.04 -6.46
C ARG A 44 -11.47 -7.11 -5.40
N LYS A 45 -10.17 -6.80 -5.45
CA LYS A 45 -9.56 -5.86 -4.50
C LYS A 45 -10.18 -4.46 -4.57
N ILE A 46 -10.57 -3.99 -5.76
CA ILE A 46 -11.24 -2.70 -5.91
C ILE A 46 -12.65 -2.74 -5.32
N LEU A 47 -13.39 -3.84 -5.53
CA LEU A 47 -14.72 -4.03 -4.93
C LEU A 47 -14.69 -4.12 -3.41
N ASP A 48 -13.67 -4.79 -2.86
CA ASP A 48 -13.48 -4.97 -1.41
C ASP A 48 -12.75 -3.76 -0.75
N ASP A 49 -12.50 -2.67 -1.49
CA ASP A 49 -11.71 -1.49 -1.08
C ASP A 49 -10.33 -1.83 -0.48
N ILE A 50 -9.72 -2.92 -0.96
CA ILE A 50 -8.40 -3.38 -0.51
C ILE A 50 -7.31 -2.63 -1.29
N PRO A 51 -6.42 -1.89 -0.61
CA PRO A 51 -5.37 -1.15 -1.29
C PRO A 51 -4.39 -2.09 -2.01
N ILE A 52 -4.15 -1.84 -3.30
CA ILE A 52 -3.20 -2.60 -4.11
C ILE A 52 -1.78 -2.16 -3.77
N ARG A 53 -1.16 -2.85 -2.81
CA ARG A 53 0.24 -2.61 -2.41
C ARG A 53 1.22 -3.25 -3.39
N LYS A 54 2.36 -2.59 -3.61
CA LYS A 54 3.46 -3.19 -4.38
C LYS A 54 4.00 -4.38 -3.59
N PRO A 55 4.30 -5.52 -4.26
CA PRO A 55 4.97 -6.63 -3.62
C PRO A 55 6.36 -6.18 -3.15
N GLY A 56 6.68 -6.48 -1.90
CA GLY A 56 7.92 -6.09 -1.26
C GLY A 56 8.02 -6.75 0.12
N PRO A 57 9.17 -6.61 0.79
CA PRO A 57 9.29 -7.00 2.19
C PRO A 57 8.24 -6.26 3.02
N ALA A 58 7.80 -6.91 4.11
CA ALA A 58 6.88 -6.27 5.04
C ALA A 58 7.47 -4.93 5.50
N PRO A 59 6.66 -3.86 5.60
CA PRO A 59 7.13 -2.58 6.08
C PRO A 59 7.71 -2.73 7.49
N ALA A 60 8.80 -1.99 7.77
CA ALA A 60 9.47 -2.03 9.07
C ALA A 60 8.64 -1.34 10.17
N LEU A 61 7.68 -0.51 9.78
CA LEU A 61 6.76 0.20 10.66
C LEU A 61 5.34 -0.37 10.49
N THR A 62 4.55 -0.30 11.55
CA THR A 62 3.11 -0.57 11.47
C THR A 62 2.40 0.55 10.70
N SER A 63 1.21 0.27 10.17
CA SER A 63 0.41 1.25 9.41
C SER A 63 0.18 2.55 10.18
N ASP A 64 -0.05 2.46 11.49
CA ASP A 64 -0.29 3.62 12.36
C ASP A 64 0.97 4.49 12.48
N LEU A 65 2.13 3.85 12.67
CA LEU A 65 3.41 4.55 12.77
C LEU A 65 3.85 5.17 11.44
N GLU A 66 3.54 4.51 10.32
CA GLU A 66 3.73 5.09 9.00
C GLU A 66 2.83 6.33 8.82
N SER A 67 1.57 6.27 9.25
CA SER A 67 0.64 7.41 9.20
C SER A 67 1.15 8.61 10.00
N ASP A 68 1.62 8.39 11.22
CA ASP A 68 2.19 9.44 12.07
C ASP A 68 3.44 10.07 11.45
N LEU A 69 4.29 9.25 10.84
CA LEU A 69 5.48 9.74 10.13
C LEU A 69 5.10 10.57 8.91
N VAL A 70 4.09 10.15 8.14
CA VAL A 70 3.56 10.90 7.00
C VAL A 70 2.99 12.24 7.46
N ALA A 71 2.16 12.26 8.53
CA ALA A 71 1.60 13.49 9.09
C ALA A 71 2.68 14.48 9.52
N TYR A 72 3.76 13.99 10.15
CA TYR A 72 4.92 14.81 10.48
C TYR A 72 5.60 15.40 9.23
N VAL A 73 5.85 14.59 8.20
CA VAL A 73 6.49 15.05 6.96
C VAL A 73 5.63 16.11 6.27
N VAL A 74 4.33 15.88 6.15
CA VAL A 74 3.39 16.83 5.56
C VAL A 74 3.38 18.13 6.35
N GLY A 75 3.30 18.07 7.69
CA GLY A 75 3.34 19.26 8.54
C GLY A 75 4.63 20.07 8.36
N MET A 76 5.79 19.40 8.32
CA MET A 76 7.07 20.07 8.10
C MET A 76 7.13 20.76 6.73
N GLN A 77 6.65 20.10 5.68
CA GLN A 77 6.61 20.67 4.32
C GLN A 77 5.64 21.85 4.21
N VAL A 78 4.49 21.79 4.87
CA VAL A 78 3.50 22.88 4.89
C VAL A 78 4.05 24.14 5.56
N HIS A 79 4.98 24.00 6.51
CA HIS A 79 5.63 25.11 7.19
C HIS A 79 6.97 25.54 6.54
N ASP A 80 7.20 25.17 5.27
CA ASP A 80 8.43 25.44 4.51
C ASP A 80 9.72 24.96 5.22
N ASN A 81 9.59 24.03 6.16
CA ASN A 81 10.73 23.43 6.83
C ASN A 81 11.26 22.27 5.98
N GLY A 82 12.57 22.30 5.68
CA GLY A 82 13.22 21.25 4.91
C GLY A 82 13.12 19.88 5.60
N VAL A 83 12.51 18.90 4.93
CA VAL A 83 12.46 17.52 5.41
C VAL A 83 13.61 16.74 4.82
N THR A 84 14.66 16.52 5.60
CA THR A 84 15.79 15.67 5.20
C THR A 84 15.50 14.20 5.51
N ARG A 85 16.10 13.30 4.72
CA ARG A 85 16.06 11.85 4.98
C ARG A 85 16.53 11.50 6.39
N ALA A 86 17.56 12.19 6.88
CA ALA A 86 18.06 12.01 8.24
C ALA A 86 17.01 12.40 9.29
N GLY A 87 16.32 13.52 9.11
CA GLY A 87 15.23 13.95 10.01
C GLY A 87 14.07 12.95 10.05
N GLN A 88 13.69 12.40 8.90
CA GLN A 88 12.66 11.35 8.84
C GLN A 88 13.07 10.10 9.62
N LEU A 89 14.33 9.65 9.50
CA LEU A 89 14.83 8.49 10.24
C LEU A 89 14.87 8.74 11.75
N VAL A 90 15.26 9.94 12.19
CA VAL A 90 15.23 10.31 13.62
C VAL A 90 13.79 10.27 14.14
N LYS A 91 12.84 10.86 13.42
CA LYS A 91 11.43 10.86 13.83
C LYS A 91 10.83 9.44 13.87
N ALA A 92 11.11 8.62 12.86
CA ALA A 92 10.68 7.22 12.83
C ALA A 92 11.20 6.42 14.03
N ASN A 93 12.48 6.62 14.38
CA ASN A 93 13.08 5.99 15.55
C ASN A 93 12.46 6.48 16.87
N GLN A 94 12.10 7.77 16.96
CA GLN A 94 11.38 8.30 18.13
C GLN A 94 10.00 7.65 18.27
N LEU A 95 9.22 7.56 17.18
CA LEU A 95 7.90 6.92 17.17
C LEU A 95 8.00 5.45 17.63
N MET A 96 8.96 4.70 17.08
CA MET A 96 9.24 3.32 17.48
C MET A 96 9.57 3.16 18.97
N ARG A 97 10.35 4.08 19.56
CA ARG A 97 10.69 4.06 20.99
C ARG A 97 9.46 4.29 21.87
N HIS A 98 8.61 5.26 21.51
CA HIS A 98 7.38 5.54 22.27
C HIS A 98 6.43 4.33 22.25
N CYS A 99 6.24 3.69 21.10
CA CYS A 99 5.43 2.47 21.01
C CYS A 99 6.01 1.30 21.82
N ARG A 100 7.33 1.10 21.82
CA ARG A 100 7.98 0.07 22.64
C ARG A 100 7.82 0.32 24.15
N ILE A 101 7.90 1.57 24.59
CA ILE A 101 7.68 1.93 26.00
C ILE A 101 6.23 1.61 26.39
N VAL A 102 5.25 2.05 25.60
CA VAL A 102 3.82 1.80 25.86
C VAL A 102 3.49 0.30 25.87
N ALA A 103 4.04 -0.48 24.93
CA ALA A 103 3.84 -1.92 24.89
C ALA A 103 4.40 -2.63 26.13
N ARG A 104 5.57 -2.18 26.61
CA ARG A 104 6.22 -2.73 27.82
C ARG A 104 5.48 -2.34 29.10
N THR A 105 4.91 -1.14 29.15
CA THR A 105 4.06 -0.73 30.27
C THR A 105 2.76 -1.55 30.34
N LYS A 106 2.16 -1.88 29.18
CA LYS A 106 0.98 -2.78 29.13
C LYS A 106 1.30 -4.21 29.54
N SER A 107 2.47 -4.76 29.16
CA SER A 107 2.88 -6.11 29.57
C SER A 107 3.23 -6.22 31.05
N ASN A 108 3.65 -5.11 31.67
CA ASN A 108 4.00 -5.06 33.10
C ASN A 108 2.78 -4.89 34.03
N LEU A 109 1.57 -4.77 33.48
CA LEU A 109 0.32 -4.64 34.26
C LEU A 109 -0.42 -5.97 34.47
N GLY A 110 0.22 -7.11 34.20
CA GLY A 110 -0.21 -8.41 34.73
C GLY A 110 -1.66 -8.80 34.46
N PHE A 111 -2.03 -8.94 33.19
CA PHE A 111 -3.19 -9.75 32.80
C PHE A 111 -2.67 -10.91 31.96
N GLY A 112 -2.18 -11.94 32.66
CA GLY A 112 -2.01 -13.30 32.16
C GLY A 112 -3.18 -14.16 32.63
#